data_AF-A0A929FA85-F1
#
_entry.id   AF-A0A929FA85-F1
#
_cell.length_a   1.000
_cell.length_b   1.000
_cell.length_c   1.000
_cell.angle_alpha   90.00
_cell.angle_beta   90.00
_cell.angle_gamma   90.00
#
_symmetry.space_group_name_H-M   'P 1'
#
loop_
_entity.id
_entity.type
_entity.pdbx_description
1 polymer ?
#
loop_
_entity_poly.entity_id
_entity_poly.type
_entity_poly.pdbx_seq_one_letter_code
_entity_poly.pdbx_strand_id
1 'polypeptide(L)'
;MIGILVMMNNYFHDLAAGIVFVCGVMMFTMVKTSNNIGSRSAKEIVLGVYPTLVHIIGGSIIFMLFAGVIRTFTYKEFEWANAVGVGQVYAIMVKHVVLGAIFFYGIALWVKAHRQIKIMRKELGN
;
A
#
# COMPACT_ATOMS: atom_id res chain seq x y z
N MET A 1 -5.94 27.71 6.83
CA MET A 1 -6.76 26.47 6.86
C MET A 1 -6.46 25.55 5.67
N ILE A 2 -6.49 26.03 4.42
CA ILE A 2 -6.20 25.20 3.22
C ILE A 2 -4.84 24.51 3.28
N GLY A 3 -3.78 25.20 3.72
CA GLY A 3 -2.45 24.58 3.85
C GLY A 3 -2.39 23.40 4.83
N ILE A 4 -3.20 23.40 5.89
CA ILE A 4 -3.31 22.26 6.83
C ILE A 4 -3.98 21.08 6.13
N LEU A 5 -5.03 21.33 5.35
CA LEU A 5 -5.72 20.28 4.58
C LEU A 5 -4.80 19.65 3.53
N VAL A 6 -3.98 20.45 2.84
CA VAL A 6 -2.97 19.96 1.89
C VAL A 6 -1.91 19.12 2.62
N MET A 7 -1.41 19.59 3.76
CA MET A 7 -0.46 18.81 4.58
C MET A 7 -1.06 17.47 5.01
N MET A 8 -2.30 17.47 5.51
CA MET A 8 -3.01 16.25 5.91
C MET A 8 -3.21 15.30 4.71
N ASN A 9 -3.61 15.82 3.55
CA ASN A 9 -3.74 15.03 2.33
C ASN A 9 -2.41 14.36 1.95
N ASN A 10 -1.31 15.09 2.02
CA ASN A 10 0.01 14.58 1.69
C ASN A 10 0.47 13.51 2.70
N TYR A 11 0.18 13.70 3.99
CA TYR A 11 0.42 12.69 5.00
C TYR A 11 -0.40 11.42 4.76
N PHE A 12 -1.70 11.54 4.50
CA PHE A 12 -2.57 10.38 4.26
C PHE A 12 -2.23 9.65 2.96
N HIS A 13 -1.83 10.38 1.91
CA HIS A 13 -1.30 9.79 0.68
C HIS A 13 -0.11 8.87 0.98
N ASP A 14 0.86 9.35 1.76
CA ASP A 14 2.07 8.60 2.08
C ASP A 14 1.76 7.42 3.03
N LEU A 15 0.82 7.62 3.97
CA LEU A 15 0.31 6.56 4.84
C LEU A 15 -0.33 5.43 4.03
N ALA A 16 -1.11 5.76 2.99
CA ALA A 16 -1.75 4.78 2.14
C ALA A 16 -0.74 3.87 1.43
N ALA A 17 0.39 4.42 0.98
CA ALA A 17 1.50 3.62 0.45
C ALA A 17 2.05 2.62 1.48
N GLY A 18 2.20 3.06 2.74
CA GLY A 18 2.59 2.20 3.85
C GLY A 18 1.58 1.09 4.15
N ILE A 19 0.28 1.38 4.12
CA ILE A 19 -0.78 0.38 4.31
C ILE A 19 -0.70 -0.69 3.22
N VAL A 20 -0.51 -0.30 1.96
CA VAL A 20 -0.37 -1.24 0.84
C VAL A 20 0.82 -2.17 1.05
N PHE A 21 1.95 -1.64 1.51
CA PHE A 21 3.11 -2.43 1.85
C PHE A 21 2.85 -3.43 3.00
N VAL A 22 2.27 -2.97 4.10
CA VAL A 22 1.96 -3.83 5.26
C VAL A 22 0.97 -4.94 4.88
N CYS A 23 -0.10 -4.62 4.16
CA CYS A 23 -1.06 -5.62 3.67
C CYS A 23 -0.40 -6.63 2.73
N GLY A 24 0.47 -6.17 1.82
CA GLY A 24 1.23 -7.03 0.91
C GLY A 24 2.15 -8.00 1.66
N VAL A 25 2.93 -7.50 2.61
CA VAL A 25 3.82 -8.31 3.47
C VAL A 25 3.01 -9.30 4.31
N MET A 26 1.99 -8.82 5.02
CA MET A 26 1.15 -9.65 5.89
C MET A 26 0.48 -10.79 5.11
N MET A 27 -0.10 -10.51 3.95
CA MET A 27 -0.75 -11.55 3.16
C MET A 27 0.28 -12.56 2.63
N PHE A 28 1.44 -12.08 2.18
CA PHE A 28 2.51 -12.96 1.70
C PHE A 28 3.07 -13.87 2.81
N THR A 29 3.30 -13.34 4.01
CA THR A 29 3.79 -14.13 5.15
C THR A 29 2.73 -15.12 5.62
N MET A 30 1.47 -14.72 5.73
CA MET A 30 0.36 -15.62 6.09
C MET A 30 0.23 -16.80 5.11
N VAL A 31 0.29 -16.53 3.81
CA VAL A 31 0.26 -17.56 2.77
C VAL A 31 1.46 -18.50 2.90
N LYS A 32 2.68 -17.95 3.04
CA LYS A 32 3.90 -18.74 3.16
C LYS A 32 3.86 -19.64 4.41
N THR A 33 3.45 -19.09 5.55
CA THR A 33 3.32 -19.83 6.81
C THR A 33 2.25 -20.92 6.70
N SER A 34 1.10 -20.62 6.11
CA SER A 34 0.03 -21.60 5.89
C SER A 34 0.47 -22.77 5.00
N ASN A 35 1.19 -22.48 3.91
CA ASN A 35 1.76 -23.50 3.04
C ASN A 35 2.81 -24.36 3.76
N ASN A 36 3.65 -23.76 4.62
CA ASN A 36 4.65 -24.51 5.39
C ASN A 36 4.01 -25.43 6.44
N ILE A 37 2.91 -25.01 7.07
CA ILE A 37 2.18 -25.85 8.04
C ILE A 37 1.47 -27.00 7.31
N GLY A 38 0.96 -26.76 6.10
CA GLY A 38 0.27 -27.78 5.30
C GLY A 38 -1.13 -28.16 5.81
N SER A 39 -1.58 -27.59 6.93
CA SER A 39 -2.90 -27.87 7.52
C SER A 39 -4.02 -27.15 6.74
N ARG A 40 -5.13 -27.88 6.52
CA ARG A 40 -6.37 -27.33 5.95
C ARG A 40 -6.89 -26.13 6.75
N SER A 41 -6.88 -26.21 8.08
CA SER A 41 -7.34 -25.13 8.96
C SER A 41 -6.51 -23.84 8.78
N ALA A 42 -5.20 -23.97 8.59
CA ALA A 42 -4.34 -22.81 8.34
C ALA A 42 -4.65 -22.12 7.00
N LYS A 43 -5.04 -22.89 5.97
CA LYS A 43 -5.46 -22.35 4.67
C LYS A 43 -6.83 -21.68 4.76
N GLU A 44 -7.76 -22.23 5.54
CA GLU A 44 -9.09 -21.66 5.75
C GLU A 44 -9.02 -20.30 6.48
N ILE A 45 -8.16 -20.15 7.49
CA ILE A 45 -7.93 -18.85 8.16
C ILE A 45 -7.41 -17.81 7.16
N VAL A 46 -6.44 -18.19 6.33
CA VAL A 46 -5.90 -17.31 5.27
C VAL A 46 -6.99 -16.87 4.31
N LEU A 47 -7.84 -17.79 3.86
CA LEU A 47 -8.95 -17.49 2.96
C LEU A 47 -10.04 -16.62 3.62
N GLY A 48 -10.26 -16.77 4.93
CA GLY A 48 -11.20 -15.94 5.68
C GLY A 48 -10.75 -14.48 5.83
N VAL A 49 -9.45 -14.24 6.02
CA VAL A 49 -8.88 -12.89 6.18
C VAL A 49 -8.70 -12.18 4.83
N TYR A 50 -8.45 -12.95 3.76
CA TYR A 50 -8.19 -12.43 2.42
C TYR A 50 -9.20 -11.38 1.91
N PRO A 51 -10.53 -11.60 1.93
CA PRO A 51 -11.49 -10.62 1.41
C PRO A 51 -11.41 -9.28 2.16
N THR A 52 -11.23 -9.30 3.47
CA THR A 52 -11.08 -8.06 4.26
C THR A 52 -9.84 -7.29 3.82
N LEU A 53 -8.70 -7.97 3.65
CA LEU A 53 -7.47 -7.33 3.19
C LEU A 53 -7.57 -6.81 1.75
N VAL A 54 -8.35 -7.46 0.87
CA VAL A 54 -8.61 -6.96 -0.50
C VAL A 54 -9.29 -5.61 -0.47
N HIS A 55 -10.29 -5.42 0.40
CA HIS A 55 -11.00 -4.14 0.52
C HIS A 55 -10.09 -3.06 1.10
N ILE A 56 -9.26 -3.40 2.10
CA ILE A 56 -8.31 -2.45 2.71
C ILE A 56 -7.28 -2.00 1.67
N ILE A 57 -6.58 -2.94 1.02
CA ILE A 57 -5.55 -2.58 0.05
C ILE A 57 -6.13 -1.85 -1.17
N GLY A 58 -7.31 -2.28 -1.66
CA GLY A 58 -8.00 -1.62 -2.76
C GLY A 58 -8.43 -0.20 -2.40
N GLY A 59 -9.02 -0.02 -1.21
CA GLY A 59 -9.38 1.30 -0.69
C GLY A 59 -8.18 2.21 -0.51
N SER A 60 -7.06 1.70 0.02
CA SER A 60 -5.82 2.45 0.16
C SER A 60 -5.23 2.87 -1.19
N ILE A 61 -5.23 1.99 -2.21
CA ILE A 61 -4.75 2.34 -3.55
C ILE A 61 -5.64 3.43 -4.17
N ILE A 62 -6.96 3.27 -4.12
CA ILE A 62 -7.92 4.24 -4.65
C ILE A 62 -7.72 5.59 -3.96
N PHE A 63 -7.68 5.59 -2.62
CA PHE A 63 -7.46 6.81 -1.84
C PHE A 63 -6.12 7.47 -2.16
N MET A 64 -5.04 6.69 -2.26
CA MET A 64 -3.72 7.19 -2.63
C MET A 64 -3.74 7.87 -4.00
N LEU A 65 -4.40 7.27 -5.00
CA LEU A 65 -4.53 7.89 -6.32
C LEU A 65 -5.30 9.21 -6.26
N PHE A 66 -6.44 9.25 -5.55
CA PHE A 66 -7.21 10.48 -5.37
C PHE A 66 -6.42 11.57 -4.65
N ALA A 67 -5.77 11.22 -3.53
CA ALA A 67 -4.94 12.14 -2.76
C ALA A 67 -3.72 12.64 -3.57
N GLY A 68 -3.16 11.77 -4.42
CA GLY A 68 -2.05 12.11 -5.33
C GLY A 68 -2.46 13.09 -6.41
N VAL A 69 -3.69 12.98 -6.94
CA VAL A 69 -4.24 13.96 -7.89
C VAL A 69 -4.35 15.34 -7.22
N ILE A 70 -4.95 15.41 -6.03
CA ILE A 70 -5.09 16.67 -5.26
C ILE A 70 -3.70 17.27 -4.96
N ARG A 71 -2.74 16.43 -4.58
CA ARG A 71 -1.35 16.84 -4.31
C ARG A 71 -0.69 17.44 -5.56
N THR A 72 -0.90 16.84 -6.73
CA THR A 72 -0.29 17.31 -7.97
C THR A 72 -0.78 18.71 -8.36
N PHE A 73 -2.07 18.99 -8.16
CA PHE A 73 -2.63 20.33 -8.40
C PHE A 73 -2.13 21.38 -7.41
N THR A 74 -1.85 20.99 -6.17
CA THR A 74 -1.41 21.89 -5.09
C THR A 74 0.12 21.98 -4.95
N TYR A 75 0.87 21.18 -5.73
CA TYR A 75 2.30 20.97 -5.57
C TYR A 75 3.15 22.24 -5.74
N LYS A 76 2.87 23.03 -6.79
CA LYS A 76 3.64 24.27 -7.08
C LYS A 76 3.50 25.31 -5.97
N GLU A 77 2.30 25.47 -5.44
CA GLU A 77 1.97 26.54 -4.49
C GLU A 77 2.41 26.21 -3.06
N PHE A 78 2.27 24.95 -2.63
CA PHE A 78 2.49 24.58 -1.23
C PHE A 78 3.77 23.80 -0.96
N GLU A 79 4.24 22.97 -1.89
CA GLU A 79 5.45 22.15 -1.71
C GLU A 79 6.67 22.75 -2.40
N TRP A 80 6.57 23.14 -3.66
CA TRP A 80 7.72 23.63 -4.44
C TRP A 80 8.20 25.00 -3.98
N ALA A 81 7.29 25.96 -3.76
CA ALA A 81 7.63 27.31 -3.31
C ALA A 81 8.34 27.31 -1.94
N ASN A 82 7.89 26.48 -1.01
CA ASN A 82 8.55 26.30 0.29
C ASN A 82 9.86 25.51 0.17
N ALA A 83 9.91 24.43 -0.61
CA ALA A 83 11.10 23.59 -0.69
C ALA A 83 12.28 24.24 -1.40
N VAL A 84 12.03 25.09 -2.40
CA VAL A 84 13.07 25.88 -3.09
C VAL A 84 13.64 26.94 -2.16
N GLY A 85 12.81 27.56 -1.31
CA GLY A 85 13.25 28.54 -0.32
C GLY A 85 14.16 27.98 0.78
N VAL A 86 14.13 26.67 1.02
CA VAL A 86 14.87 26.00 2.13
C VAL A 86 15.86 24.93 1.61
N GLY A 87 16.05 24.81 0.30
CA GLY A 87 17.00 23.85 -0.30
C GLY A 87 16.65 22.36 -0.11
N GLN A 88 15.40 22.02 0.18
CA GLN A 88 14.96 20.66 0.55
C GLN A 88 14.53 19.78 -0.63
N VAL A 89 14.76 20.23 -1.87
CA VAL A 89 14.31 19.54 -3.09
C VAL A 89 14.83 18.09 -3.14
N TYR A 90 16.09 17.87 -2.76
CA TYR A 90 16.69 16.52 -2.72
C TYR A 90 16.00 15.59 -1.72
N ALA A 91 15.63 16.09 -0.54
CA ALA A 91 14.93 15.29 0.47
C ALA A 91 13.54 14.85 -0.02
N ILE A 92 12.83 15.72 -0.73
CA ILE A 92 11.53 15.40 -1.34
C ILE A 92 11.69 14.34 -2.42
N MET A 93 12.71 14.44 -3.28
CA MET A 93 12.98 13.42 -4.29
C MET A 93 13.25 12.04 -3.68
N VAL A 94 14.16 11.96 -2.69
CA VAL A 94 14.49 10.71 -2.00
C VAL A 94 13.23 10.09 -1.38
N LYS A 95 12.41 10.90 -0.72
CA LYS A 95 11.13 10.45 -0.14
C LYS A 95 10.24 9.76 -1.19
N HIS A 96 10.07 10.36 -2.38
CA HIS A 96 9.23 9.76 -3.43
C HIS A 96 9.81 8.46 -3.97
N VAL A 97 11.13 8.37 -4.14
CA VAL A 97 11.80 7.14 -4.58
C VAL A 97 11.59 6.02 -3.56
N VAL A 98 11.80 6.31 -2.27
CA VAL A 98 11.63 5.33 -1.19
C VAL A 98 10.18 4.89 -1.05
N LEU A 99 9.23 5.83 -0.99
CA LEU A 99 7.80 5.49 -0.89
C LEU A 99 7.29 4.75 -2.11
N GLY A 100 7.73 5.14 -3.31
CA GLY A 100 7.44 4.43 -4.55
C GLY A 100 7.96 2.99 -4.50
N ALA A 101 9.21 2.79 -4.11
CA ALA A 101 9.80 1.45 -3.96
C ALA A 101 9.02 0.58 -2.97
N ILE A 102 8.67 1.13 -1.80
CA ILE A 102 7.88 0.43 -0.77
C ILE A 102 6.51 0.04 -1.32
N PHE A 103 5.82 0.98 -1.98
CA PHE A 103 4.51 0.74 -2.59
C PHE A 103 4.57 -0.38 -3.63
N PHE A 104 5.47 -0.27 -4.62
CA PHE A 104 5.58 -1.27 -5.69
C PHE A 104 6.00 -2.64 -5.15
N TYR A 105 6.88 -2.68 -4.15
CA TYR A 105 7.26 -3.93 -3.51
C TYR A 105 6.08 -4.56 -2.75
N GLY A 106 5.28 -3.74 -2.04
CA GLY A 106 4.02 -4.17 -1.42
C GLY A 106 3.05 -4.81 -2.41
N ILE A 107 2.82 -4.14 -3.55
CA ILE A 107 2.01 -4.65 -4.66
C ILE A 107 2.59 -5.98 -5.18
N ALA A 108 3.90 -6.07 -5.39
CA ALA A 108 4.53 -7.29 -5.89
C ALA A 108 4.33 -8.48 -4.94
N LEU A 109 4.43 -8.27 -3.62
CA LEU A 109 4.13 -9.29 -2.62
C LEU A 109 2.65 -9.66 -2.62
N TRP A 110 1.76 -8.68 -2.72
CA TRP A 110 0.31 -8.91 -2.82
C TRP A 110 -0.04 -9.77 -4.04
N VAL A 111 0.52 -9.47 -5.21
CA VAL A 111 0.28 -10.26 -6.44
C VAL A 111 0.79 -11.69 -6.27
N LYS A 112 1.96 -11.89 -5.66
CA LYS A 112 2.48 -13.24 -5.35
C LYS A 112 1.54 -14.00 -4.40
N ALA A 113 1.08 -13.34 -3.33
CA ALA A 113 0.16 -13.93 -2.36
C ALA A 113 -1.20 -14.27 -3.00
N HIS A 114 -1.75 -13.37 -3.82
CA HIS A 114 -3.02 -13.57 -4.53
C HIS A 114 -2.99 -14.79 -5.45
N ARG A 115 -1.87 -15.02 -6.17
CA ARG A 115 -1.70 -16.22 -7.00
C ARG A 115 -1.77 -17.51 -6.17
N GLN A 116 -1.11 -17.52 -5.02
CA GLN A 116 -1.12 -18.67 -4.11
C GLN A 116 -2.51 -18.91 -3.49
N ILE A 117 -3.23 -17.84 -3.17
CA ILE A 117 -4.61 -17.93 -2.67
C ILE A 117 -5.56 -18.57 -3.68
N LYS A 118 -5.39 -18.29 -4.99
CA LYS A 118 -6.16 -18.97 -6.04
C LYS A 118 -5.88 -20.47 -6.07
N ILE A 119 -4.64 -20.88 -5.80
CA ILE A 119 -4.25 -22.29 -5.74
C ILE A 119 -4.88 -22.94 -4.49
N MET A 120 -4.73 -22.33 -3.31
CA MET A 120 -5.33 -22.79 -2.06
C MET A 120 -6.85 -22.97 -2.17
N ARG A 121 -7.53 -22.04 -2.83
CA ARG A 121 -8.98 -22.11 -3.05
C ARG A 121 -9.36 -23.34 -3.90
N LYS A 122 -8.64 -23.60 -4.99
CA LYS A 122 -8.83 -24.81 -5.82
C LYS A 122 -8.57 -26.10 -5.06
N GLU A 123 -7.52 -26.15 -4.22
CA GLU A 123 -7.18 -27.33 -3.42
C GLU A 123 -8.26 -27.67 -2.38
N LEU A 124 -8.96 -26.66 -1.87
CA LEU A 124 -10.01 -26.82 -0.86
C LEU A 124 -11.41 -27.03 -1.44
N GLY A 125 -11.56 -27.03 -2.77
CA GLY A 125 -12.85 -27.18 -3.44
C GLY A 125 -13.81 -25.99 -3.28
N ASN A 126 -13.27 -24.81 -2.93
CA ASN A 126 -14.01 -23.54 -2.81
C ASN A 126 -13.79 -22.62 -4.00
#